data_AF-A0A7X8XHI7-F1
#
_entry.id   AF-A0A7X8XHI7-F1
#
_cell.length_a   1.000
_cell.length_b   1.000
_cell.length_c   1.000
_cell.angle_alpha   90.00
_cell.angle_beta   90.00
_cell.angle_gamma   90.00
#
_symmetry.space_group_name_H-M   'P 1'
#
loop_
_entity.id
_entity.type
_entity.pdbx_description
1 polymer ?
#
loop_
_entity_poly.entity_id
_entity_poly.type
_entity_poly.pdbx_seq_one_letter_code
_entity_poly.pdbx_strand_id
1 'polypeptide(L)'
;MGRIIGIDLGTTNSCVAVMEGNDPVVITNSEGQRTTPSIVAFTSKGERLVGQPAKNQMVTNAENTVYSIKRFMGRKKGDLPSELEKMPYHVVTGNSGEILVEIRGEKNAPPEISAAVLQK
;
A
#
# COMPACT_ATOMS: atom_id res chain seq x y z
N MET A 1 13.80 3.24 25.14
CA MET A 1 12.72 2.23 25.13
C MET A 1 11.63 2.76 24.20
N GLY A 2 11.27 2.03 23.14
CA GLY A 2 10.28 2.49 22.17
C GLY A 2 8.84 2.29 22.67
N ARG A 3 7.88 3.06 22.15
CA ARG A 3 6.45 2.77 22.32
C ARG A 3 6.06 1.67 21.33
N ILE A 4 5.29 0.68 21.78
CA ILE A 4 4.63 -0.27 20.89
C ILE A 4 3.41 0.45 20.29
N ILE A 5 3.24 0.34 18.98
CA ILE A 5 2.12 0.95 18.25
C ILE A 5 1.21 -0.15 17.70
N GLY A 6 -0.08 0.14 17.61
CA GLY A 6 -1.06 -0.71 16.93
C GLY A 6 -1.32 -0.17 15.53
N ILE A 7 -1.14 -1.00 14.50
CA ILE A 7 -1.43 -0.62 13.11
C ILE A 7 -2.53 -1.53 12.56
N ASP A 8 -3.64 -0.93 12.14
CA ASP A 8 -4.56 -1.56 11.21
C ASP A 8 -4.07 -1.29 9.79
N LEU A 9 -3.48 -2.31 9.16
CA LEU A 9 -3.06 -2.27 7.76
C LEU A 9 -4.21 -2.76 6.88
N GLY A 10 -5.14 -1.89 6.52
CA GLY A 10 -6.32 -2.24 5.73
C GLY A 10 -6.09 -2.21 4.22
N THR A 11 -7.05 -2.77 3.46
CA THR A 11 -6.98 -2.80 1.98
C THR A 11 -7.11 -1.41 1.37
N THR A 12 -7.96 -0.56 1.95
CA THR A 12 -8.31 0.76 1.42
C THR A 12 -7.70 1.87 2.24
N ASN A 13 -7.79 1.76 3.57
CA ASN A 13 -7.24 2.71 4.51
C ASN A 13 -6.46 1.94 5.58
N SER A 14 -5.48 2.60 6.16
CA SER A 14 -4.72 2.15 7.32
C SER A 14 -4.85 3.16 8.45
N CYS A 15 -4.68 2.70 9.69
CA CYS A 15 -4.83 3.49 10.90
C CYS A 15 -3.73 3.10 11.89
N VAL A 16 -3.25 4.06 12.68
CA VAL A 16 -2.26 3.82 13.73
C VAL A 16 -2.74 4.40 15.06
N ALA A 17 -2.55 3.63 16.12
CA ALA A 17 -2.91 3.99 17.48
C ALA A 17 -1.78 3.65 18.46
N VAL A 18 -1.78 4.34 19.60
CA VAL A 18 -0.89 4.11 20.73
C VAL A 18 -1.67 4.10 22.03
N MET A 19 -1.10 3.50 23.07
CA MET A 19 -1.62 3.65 24.43
C MET A 19 -1.08 4.94 25.04
N GLU A 20 -1.97 5.85 25.43
CA GLU A 20 -1.66 7.01 26.26
C GLU A 20 -2.22 6.76 27.67
N GLY A 21 -1.34 6.40 28.61
CA GLY A 21 -1.76 5.87 29.90
C GLY A 21 -2.52 4.54 29.71
N ASN A 22 -3.79 4.51 30.11
CA ASN A 22 -4.66 3.34 29.98
C ASN A 22 -5.62 3.42 28.78
N ASP A 23 -5.59 4.52 28.02
CA ASP A 23 -6.54 4.77 26.93
C ASP A 23 -5.90 4.57 25.55
N PRO A 24 -6.56 3.89 24.61
CA PRO A 24 -6.10 3.81 23.22
C PRO A 24 -6.41 5.12 22.47
N VAL A 25 -5.39 5.71 21.86
CA VAL A 25 -5.51 6.98 21.12
C VAL A 25 -5.07 6.78 19.67
N VAL A 26 -5.95 7.12 18.73
CA VAL A 26 -5.66 7.14 17.29
C VAL A 26 -4.84 8.39 16.95
N ILE A 27 -3.72 8.20 16.25
CA ILE A 27 -2.81 9.28 15.86
C ILE A 27 -3.24 9.86 14.51
N THR A 28 -3.16 11.18 14.37
CA THR A 28 -3.33 11.86 13.08
C THR A 28 -2.04 11.78 12.26
N ASN A 29 -2.15 11.43 10.98
CA ASN A 29 -1.02 11.46 10.06
C ASN A 29 -0.57 12.90 9.74
N SER A 30 0.51 13.03 8.96
CA SER A 30 1.06 14.33 8.51
C SER A 30 0.08 15.20 7.72
N GLU A 31 -0.99 14.61 7.18
CA GLU A 31 -2.07 15.31 6.48
C GLU A 31 -3.26 15.67 7.39
N GLY A 32 -3.12 15.47 8.71
CA GLY A 32 -4.16 15.77 9.71
C GLY A 32 -5.32 14.78 9.74
N GLN A 33 -5.23 13.64 9.06
CA GLN A 33 -6.28 12.62 9.00
C GLN A 33 -5.99 11.48 9.98
N ARG A 34 -7.04 10.89 10.55
CA ARG A 34 -6.92 9.71 11.44
C ARG A 34 -6.73 8.38 10.70
N THR A 35 -6.87 8.41 9.38
CA THR A 35 -6.61 7.26 8.51
C THR A 35 -5.81 7.68 7.31
N THR A 36 -4.94 6.80 6.83
CA THR A 36 -4.10 7.00 5.65
C THR A 36 -4.58 6.06 4.54
N PRO A 37 -4.86 6.53 3.32
CA PRO A 37 -5.15 5.64 2.19
C PRO A 37 -4.03 4.61 1.99
N SER A 38 -4.37 3.33 1.82
CA SER A 38 -3.43 2.24 1.55
C SER A 38 -3.03 2.23 0.08
N ILE A 39 -2.43 3.34 -0.37
CA ILE A 39 -2.10 3.63 -1.76
C ILE A 39 -0.65 4.10 -1.83
N VAL A 40 0.09 3.55 -2.77
CA VAL A 40 1.49 3.89 -3.05
C VAL A 40 1.61 4.27 -4.52
N ALA A 41 2.22 5.41 -4.82
CA ALA A 41 2.46 5.83 -6.19
C ALA A 41 3.95 6.11 -6.44
N PHE A 42 4.37 5.91 -7.68
CA PHE A 42 5.73 6.12 -8.13
C PHE A 42 5.75 7.24 -9.16
N THR A 43 6.45 8.33 -8.84
CA THR A 43 6.55 9.48 -9.74
C THR A 43 7.54 9.19 -10.87
N SER A 44 7.52 9.99 -11.94
CA SER A 44 8.51 9.91 -13.02
C SER A 44 9.94 10.24 -12.57
N LYS A 45 10.10 10.89 -11.41
CA LYS A 45 11.40 11.21 -10.80
C LYS A 45 11.96 10.08 -9.92
N GLY A 46 11.25 8.96 -9.81
CA GLY A 46 11.64 7.85 -8.94
C GLY A 46 11.26 8.05 -7.47
N GLU A 47 10.46 9.06 -7.15
CA GLU A 47 9.98 9.29 -5.78
C GLU A 47 8.76 8.42 -5.48
N ARG A 48 8.66 7.96 -4.23
CA ARG A 48 7.50 7.21 -3.73
C ARG A 48 6.57 8.12 -2.94
N LEU A 49 5.33 8.24 -3.38
CA LEU A 49 4.25 8.90 -2.65
C LEU A 49 3.40 7.85 -1.95
N VAL A 50 2.93 8.13 -0.73
CA VAL A 50 2.12 7.21 0.06
C VAL A 50 0.94 7.96 0.69
N GLY A 51 -0.24 7.35 0.73
CA GLY A 51 -1.42 7.94 1.36
C GLY A 51 -2.13 8.96 0.49
N GLN A 52 -2.50 10.09 1.08
CA GLN A 52 -3.28 11.13 0.39
C GLN A 52 -2.55 11.71 -0.85
N PRO A 53 -1.22 12.00 -0.82
CA PRO A 53 -0.50 12.42 -2.03
C PRO A 53 -0.58 11.40 -3.18
N ALA A 54 -0.47 10.10 -2.89
CA ALA A 54 -0.60 9.06 -3.91
C ALA A 54 -2.02 9.01 -4.48
N LYS A 55 -3.05 9.10 -3.62
CA LYS A 55 -4.46 9.14 -4.00
C LYS A 55 -4.78 10.33 -4.92
N ASN A 56 -4.22 11.51 -4.65
CA ASN A 56 -4.49 12.73 -5.41
C ASN A 56 -4.13 12.63 -6.90
N GLN A 57 -3.13 11.82 -7.24
CA GLN A 57 -2.62 11.68 -8.61
C GLN A 57 -2.99 10.34 -9.27
N MET A 58 -3.84 9.53 -8.62
CA MET A 58 -4.15 8.17 -9.11
C MET A 58 -4.86 8.15 -10.47
N VAL A 59 -5.58 9.22 -10.83
CA VAL A 59 -6.29 9.32 -12.11
C VAL A 59 -5.33 9.62 -13.26
N THR A 60 -4.35 10.50 -13.04
CA THR A 60 -3.38 10.92 -14.06
C THR A 60 -2.15 10.02 -14.15
N ASN A 61 -1.93 9.16 -13.15
CA ASN A 61 -0.80 8.24 -13.07
C ASN A 61 -1.24 6.82 -12.64
N ALA A 62 -2.32 6.32 -13.24
CA ALA A 62 -2.98 5.08 -12.81
C ALA A 62 -2.06 3.85 -12.86
N GLU A 63 -1.27 3.70 -13.93
CA GLU A 63 -0.38 2.54 -14.14
C GLU A 63 0.77 2.48 -13.12
N ASN A 64 1.15 3.62 -12.52
CA ASN A 64 2.21 3.69 -11.51
C ASN A 64 1.66 3.95 -10.10
N THR A 65 0.36 3.72 -9.88
CA THR A 65 -0.31 3.91 -8.59
C THR A 65 -0.95 2.62 -8.11
N VAL A 66 -0.37 2.02 -7.08
CA VAL A 66 -0.76 0.73 -6.53
C VAL A 66 -1.72 0.94 -5.35
N TYR A 67 -2.90 0.32 -5.44
CA TYR A 67 -3.93 0.28 -4.39
C TYR A 67 -4.49 -1.14 -4.29
N SER A 68 -5.23 -1.44 -3.21
CA SER A 68 -5.76 -2.79 -2.95
C SER A 68 -4.70 -3.88 -2.80
N ILE A 69 -3.43 -3.51 -2.55
CA ILE A 69 -2.31 -4.45 -2.58
C ILE A 69 -2.44 -5.59 -1.55
N LYS A 70 -3.13 -5.33 -0.43
CA LYS A 70 -3.48 -6.34 0.59
C LYS A 70 -4.21 -7.55 0.01
N ARG A 71 -4.94 -7.38 -1.08
CA ARG A 71 -5.69 -8.47 -1.74
C ARG A 71 -4.77 -9.44 -2.49
N PHE A 72 -3.53 -9.04 -2.80
CA PHE A 72 -2.54 -9.87 -3.49
C PHE A 72 -1.57 -10.58 -2.53
N MET A 73 -1.45 -10.10 -1.28
CA MET A 73 -0.53 -10.67 -0.31
C MET A 73 -0.82 -12.15 -0.05
N GLY A 74 0.23 -12.97 -0.11
CA GLY A 74 0.15 -14.41 0.12
C GLY A 74 -0.56 -15.21 -0.98
N ARG A 75 -0.95 -14.59 -2.11
CA ARG A 75 -1.60 -15.28 -3.23
C ARG A 75 -0.62 -15.69 -4.32
N LYS A 76 -1.00 -16.73 -5.05
CA LYS A 76 -0.38 -17.15 -6.32
C LYS A 76 -1.31 -16.79 -7.48
N LYS A 77 -0.78 -16.82 -8.71
CA LYS A 77 -1.55 -16.49 -9.93
C LYS A 77 -2.86 -17.24 -10.07
N GLY A 78 -2.87 -18.55 -9.79
CA GLY A 78 -4.08 -19.37 -9.90
C GLY A 78 -5.22 -18.97 -8.94
N ASP A 79 -4.91 -18.24 -7.86
CA ASP A 79 -5.85 -17.89 -6.80
C ASP A 79 -6.31 -16.42 -6.86
N LEU A 80 -5.92 -15.69 -7.92
CA LEU A 80 -6.30 -14.29 -8.11
C LEU A 80 -7.73 -14.17 -8.66
N PRO A 81 -8.62 -13.40 -8.00
CA PRO A 81 -9.88 -13.01 -8.59
C PRO A 81 -9.66 -12.24 -9.90
N SER A 82 -10.48 -12.51 -10.91
CA SER A 82 -10.37 -11.91 -12.26
C SER A 82 -10.45 -10.38 -12.28
N GLU A 83 -11.08 -9.76 -11.27
CA GLU A 83 -11.10 -8.31 -11.13
C GLU A 83 -9.73 -7.72 -10.76
N LEU A 84 -8.86 -8.48 -10.09
CA LEU A 84 -7.51 -8.03 -9.75
C LEU A 84 -6.57 -8.06 -10.96
N GLU A 85 -6.89 -8.87 -11.97
CA GLU A 85 -6.17 -8.90 -13.25
C GLU A 85 -6.45 -7.65 -14.10
N LYS A 86 -7.52 -6.91 -13.79
CA LYS A 86 -7.95 -5.70 -14.52
C LYS A 86 -7.49 -4.41 -13.85
N MET A 87 -6.55 -4.49 -12.90
CA MET A 87 -5.99 -3.30 -12.27
C MET A 87 -5.22 -2.47 -13.31
N PRO A 88 -5.20 -1.13 -13.20
CA PRO A 88 -4.46 -0.29 -14.14
C PRO A 88 -2.94 -0.51 -14.10
N TYR A 89 -2.40 -0.89 -12.95
CA TYR A 89 -0.98 -1.21 -12.79
C TYR A 89 -0.67 -2.65 -13.21
N HIS A 90 0.55 -2.90 -13.67
CA HIS A 90 0.94 -4.19 -14.24
C HIS A 90 1.21 -5.23 -13.16
N VAL A 91 0.40 -6.29 -13.13
CA VAL A 91 0.57 -7.44 -12.23
C VAL A 91 1.28 -8.55 -12.99
N VAL A 92 2.42 -9.00 -12.49
CA VAL A 92 3.23 -10.06 -13.10
C VAL A 92 3.41 -11.24 -12.17
N THR A 93 3.76 -12.38 -12.76
CA THR A 93 4.07 -13.60 -12.02
C THR A 93 5.57 -13.76 -11.97
N GLY A 94 6.10 -13.92 -10.76
CA GLY A 94 7.51 -14.23 -10.54
C GLY A 94 7.84 -15.69 -10.87
N ASN A 95 9.12 -16.04 -10.72
CA ASN A 95 9.64 -17.34 -11.18
C ASN A 95 9.08 -18.52 -10.37
N SER A 96 8.65 -18.28 -9.12
CA SER A 96 8.09 -19.30 -8.23
C SER A 96 6.55 -19.25 -8.17
N GLY A 97 5.91 -18.52 -9.08
CA GLY A 97 4.45 -18.39 -9.15
C GLY A 97 3.85 -17.33 -8.23
N GLU A 98 4.68 -16.58 -7.51
CA GLU A 98 4.30 -15.45 -6.68
C GLU A 98 3.81 -14.27 -7.51
N ILE A 99 2.96 -13.45 -6.91
CA ILE A 99 2.48 -12.22 -7.53
C ILE A 99 3.42 -11.06 -7.21
N LEU A 100 3.79 -10.32 -8.24
CA LEU A 100 4.58 -9.10 -8.19
C LEU A 100 3.82 -7.99 -8.91
N VAL A 101 4.12 -6.74 -8.57
CA VAL A 101 3.65 -5.56 -9.29
C VAL A 101 4.85 -4.93 -9.98
N GLU A 102 4.77 -4.77 -11.29
CA GLU A 102 5.83 -4.15 -12.08
C GLU A 102 5.52 -2.67 -12.29
N ILE A 103 6.41 -1.81 -11.81
CA ILE A 103 6.31 -0.37 -11.93
C ILE A 103 7.60 0.13 -12.57
N ARG A 104 7.49 0.74 -13.76
CA ARG A 104 8.65 1.30 -14.50
C ARG A 104 9.81 0.31 -14.69
N GLY A 105 9.49 -0.97 -14.91
CA GLY A 105 10.48 -2.04 -15.10
C GLY A 105 11.01 -2.67 -13.80
N GLU A 106 10.63 -2.14 -12.63
CA GLU A 106 10.98 -2.72 -11.33
C GLU A 106 9.85 -3.59 -10.80
N LYS A 107 10.20 -4.84 -10.45
CA LYS A 107 9.26 -5.79 -9.85
C LYS A 107 9.24 -5.63 -8.34
N ASN A 108 8.08 -5.30 -7.80
CA ASN A 108 7.86 -5.07 -6.38
C ASN A 108 6.94 -6.16 -5.81
N ALA A 109 7.31 -6.77 -4.69
CA ALA A 109 6.44 -7.73 -4.02
C ALA A 109 5.30 -7.01 -3.26
N PRO A 110 4.09 -7.59 -3.15
CA PRO A 110 2.99 -7.01 -2.37
C PRO A 110 3.36 -6.61 -0.92
N PRO A 111 4.23 -7.36 -0.20
CA PRO A 111 4.73 -6.92 1.11
C PRO A 111 5.59 -5.66 1.04
N GLU A 112 6.38 -5.44 0.00
CA GLU A 112 7.23 -4.24 -0.16
C GLU A 112 6.39 -2.97 -0.37
N ILE A 113 5.32 -3.08 -1.16
CA ILE A 113 4.35 -2.00 -1.32
C ILE A 113 3.62 -1.74 0.00
N SER A 114 3.21 -2.79 0.72
CA SER A 114 2.57 -2.65 2.03
C SER A 114 3.52 -2.04 3.07
N ALA A 115 4.81 -2.36 3.00
CA ALA A 115 5.84 -1.78 3.86
C ALA A 115 5.96 -0.25 3.69
N ALA A 116 5.77 0.26 2.47
CA ALA A 116 5.72 1.70 2.25
C ALA A 116 4.56 2.38 3.00
N VAL A 117 3.42 1.69 3.15
CA VAL A 117 2.28 2.16 3.96
C VAL A 117 2.61 2.10 5.45
N LEU A 118 3.30 1.05 5.91
CA LEU A 118 3.73 0.90 7.31
C LEU A 118 4.78 1.92 7.73
N GLN A 119 5.60 2.41 6.79
CA GLN A 119 6.64 3.41 7.04
C GLN A 119 6.11 4.85 7.14
N LYS A 120 4.86 5.10 6.73
CA LYS A 120 4.22 6.43 6.74
C LYS A 120 3.51 6.70 8.06
#